data_AF-A0A377VUA9-F1
#
_entry.id   AF-A0A377VUA9-F1
#
_cell.length_a   1.000
_cell.length_b   1.000
_cell.length_c   1.000
_cell.angle_alpha   90.00
_cell.angle_beta   90.00
_cell.angle_gamma   90.00
#
_symmetry.space_group_name_H-M   'P 1'
#
loop_
_entity.id
_entity.type
_entity.pdbx_description
1 polymer ?
#
loop_
_entity_poly.entity_id
_entity_poly.type
_entity_poly.pdbx_seq_one_letter_code
_entity_poly.pdbx_strand_id
1 'polypeptide(L)'
;MTFSTGAAPNGLGLPRNEVLWMLMMAVIGFGVMVPVAGLLADAFGRRKSMIIITTMIILFALFAFKPLLGSGNPLLVFAFLLLGLSLMGLTFGPMGALLPELFPTEVRYTGASFSYNVSSILGASVAPYIAAWLQGNYGLAAVGTYLAAMAALTLIALLLTHETRHQSL
;
A
#
# COMPACT_ATOMS: atom_id res chain seq x y z
N MET A 1 16.31 12.24 -5.12
CA MET A 1 15.34 12.68 -6.14
C MET A 1 14.40 11.51 -6.41
N THR A 2 13.09 11.70 -6.33
CA THR A 2 12.09 10.65 -6.65
C THR A 2 11.89 10.56 -8.16
N PHE A 3 11.36 9.43 -8.67
CA PHE A 3 11.10 9.25 -10.11
C PHE A 3 10.28 10.40 -10.73
N SER A 4 9.33 10.95 -9.98
CA SER A 4 8.50 12.09 -10.41
C SER A 4 9.27 13.41 -10.57
N THR A 5 10.29 13.66 -9.76
CA THR A 5 11.04 14.94 -9.75
C THR A 5 12.42 14.83 -10.39
N GLY A 6 12.90 13.62 -10.67
CA GLY A 6 14.18 13.38 -11.35
C GLY A 6 14.18 13.89 -12.79
N ALA A 7 15.33 14.40 -13.25
CA ALA A 7 15.48 14.87 -14.63
C ALA A 7 15.46 13.69 -15.63
N ALA A 8 14.96 13.96 -16.84
CA ALA A 8 15.04 13.03 -17.96
C ALA A 8 16.52 12.65 -18.25
N PRO A 9 16.83 11.40 -18.65
CA PRO A 9 15.89 10.34 -19.04
C PRO A 9 15.37 9.47 -17.89
N ASN A 10 15.85 9.69 -16.65
CA ASN A 10 15.61 8.77 -15.53
C ASN A 10 14.42 9.16 -14.63
N GLY A 11 13.74 10.28 -14.92
CA GLY A 11 12.55 10.75 -14.22
C GLY A 11 11.70 11.69 -15.09
N LEU A 12 10.54 12.09 -14.55
CA LEU A 12 9.53 12.86 -15.30
C LEU A 12 9.84 14.37 -15.41
N GLY A 13 10.81 14.88 -14.65
CA GLY A 13 11.17 16.29 -14.63
C GLY A 13 10.08 17.21 -14.06
N LEU A 14 9.08 16.69 -13.34
CA LEU A 14 8.01 17.51 -12.80
C LEU A 14 8.55 18.46 -11.72
N PRO A 15 8.07 19.72 -11.68
CA PRO A 15 8.42 20.65 -10.62
C PRO A 15 8.12 20.06 -9.25
N ARG A 16 9.08 20.13 -8.33
CA ARG A 16 8.93 19.60 -6.96
C ARG A 16 7.66 20.11 -6.28
N ASN A 17 7.35 21.40 -6.43
CA ASN A 17 6.19 22.02 -5.81
C ASN A 17 4.87 21.42 -6.32
N GLU A 18 4.81 21.08 -7.61
CA GLU A 18 3.62 20.48 -8.24
C GLU A 18 3.37 19.07 -7.70
N VAL A 19 4.42 18.25 -7.61
CA VAL A 19 4.33 16.90 -7.01
C VAL A 19 3.92 16.96 -5.54
N LEU A 20 4.40 17.96 -4.79
CA LEU A 20 4.00 18.15 -3.38
C LEU A 20 2.51 18.47 -3.26
N TRP A 21 1.99 19.38 -4.09
CA TRP A 21 0.56 19.67 -4.11
C TRP A 21 -0.28 18.43 -4.46
N MET A 22 0.16 17.64 -5.44
CA MET A 22 -0.49 16.38 -5.77
C MET A 22 -0.53 15.42 -4.58
N LEU A 23 0.58 15.27 -3.85
CA LEU A 23 0.66 14.42 -2.66
C LEU A 23 -0.24 14.93 -1.52
N MET A 24 -0.27 16.24 -1.28
CA MET A 24 -1.14 16.86 -0.27
C MET A 24 -2.63 16.63 -0.58
N MET A 25 -3.03 16.69 -1.84
CA MET A 25 -4.39 16.37 -2.24
C MET A 25 -4.67 14.86 -2.18
N ALA A 26 -3.71 14.04 -2.60
CA ALA A 26 -3.86 12.59 -2.62
C ALA A 26 -3.94 11.96 -1.21
N VAL A 27 -3.28 12.55 -0.20
CA VAL A 27 -3.38 12.06 1.19
C VAL A 27 -4.76 12.29 1.81
N ILE A 28 -5.57 13.21 1.28
CA ILE A 28 -6.98 13.33 1.66
C ILE A 28 -7.72 12.03 1.29
N GLY A 29 -7.41 11.45 0.13
CA GLY A 29 -7.93 10.14 -0.29
C GLY A 29 -7.57 9.02 0.68
N PHE A 30 -6.31 9.00 1.16
CA PHE A 30 -5.90 8.09 2.25
C PHE A 30 -6.77 8.31 3.49
N GLY A 31 -6.87 9.55 3.99
CA GLY A 31 -7.61 9.86 5.21
C GLY A 31 -9.09 9.52 5.16
N VAL A 32 -9.74 9.72 4.00
CA VAL A 32 -11.16 9.36 3.79
C VAL A 32 -11.35 7.85 3.68
N MET A 33 -10.41 7.14 3.06
CA MET A 33 -10.56 5.70 2.85
C MET A 33 -10.32 4.87 4.10
N VAL A 34 -9.57 5.37 5.09
CA VAL A 34 -9.35 4.67 6.38
C VAL A 34 -10.66 4.35 7.11
N PRO A 35 -11.55 5.32 7.43
CA PRO A 35 -12.83 5.02 8.09
C PRO A 35 -13.77 4.21 7.20
N VAL A 36 -13.78 4.47 5.88
CA VAL A 36 -14.56 3.68 4.91
C VAL A 36 -14.16 2.20 4.99
N ALA A 37 -12.86 1.92 5.09
CA ALA A 37 -12.37 0.55 5.19
C ALA A 37 -12.71 -0.13 6.51
N GLY A 38 -12.70 0.62 7.63
CA GLY A 38 -13.19 0.12 8.90
C GLY A 38 -14.66 -0.33 8.79
N LEU A 39 -15.51 0.53 8.23
CA LEU A 39 -16.93 0.22 8.01
C LEU A 39 -17.13 -0.99 7.08
N LEU A 40 -16.39 -1.06 5.97
CA LEU A 40 -16.44 -2.19 5.05
C LEU A 40 -15.98 -3.49 5.73
N ALA A 41 -14.92 -3.42 6.53
CA ALA A 41 -14.38 -4.57 7.24
C ALA A 41 -15.32 -5.08 8.34
N ASP A 42 -16.01 -4.19 9.04
CA ASP A 42 -17.00 -4.55 10.03
C ASP A 42 -18.30 -5.07 9.38
N ALA A 43 -18.65 -4.62 8.17
CA ALA A 43 -19.82 -5.15 7.44
C ALA A 43 -19.54 -6.51 6.79
N PHE A 44 -18.45 -6.63 6.00
CA PHE A 44 -18.17 -7.79 5.15
C PHE A 44 -17.24 -8.83 5.80
N GLY A 45 -16.64 -8.50 6.94
CA GLY A 45 -15.59 -9.29 7.59
C GLY A 45 -14.19 -8.78 7.24
N ARG A 46 -13.31 -8.78 8.24
CA ARG A 46 -12.00 -8.14 8.19
C ARG A 46 -11.06 -8.83 7.23
N ARG A 47 -10.95 -10.16 7.30
CA ARG A 47 -10.11 -10.97 6.42
C ARG A 47 -10.56 -10.87 4.96
N LYS A 48 -11.85 -11.02 4.69
CA LYS A 48 -12.40 -10.91 3.32
C LYS A 48 -12.12 -9.53 2.72
N SER A 49 -12.32 -8.47 3.49
CA SER A 49 -12.02 -7.11 3.06
C SER A 49 -10.53 -6.93 2.74
N MET A 50 -9.65 -7.42 3.62
CA MET A 50 -8.20 -7.38 3.40
C MET A 50 -7.77 -8.15 2.14
N ILE A 51 -8.38 -9.32 1.86
CA ILE A 51 -8.10 -10.09 0.65
C ILE A 51 -8.49 -9.31 -0.60
N ILE A 52 -9.69 -8.70 -0.61
CA ILE A 52 -10.18 -7.90 -1.74
C ILE A 52 -9.28 -6.69 -1.98
N ILE A 53 -8.96 -5.94 -0.93
CA ILE A 53 -8.10 -4.74 -1.02
C ILE A 53 -6.70 -5.11 -1.49
N THR A 54 -6.12 -6.18 -0.95
CA THR A 54 -4.80 -6.68 -1.38
C THR A 54 -4.81 -7.09 -2.85
N THR A 55 -5.89 -7.72 -3.31
CA THR A 55 -6.07 -8.06 -4.73
C THR A 55 -6.15 -6.81 -5.61
N MET A 56 -6.88 -5.77 -5.17
CA MET A 56 -6.91 -4.47 -5.85
C MET A 56 -5.52 -3.82 -5.93
N ILE A 57 -4.70 -3.95 -4.88
CA ILE A 57 -3.31 -3.47 -4.88
C ILE A 57 -2.47 -4.21 -5.91
N ILE A 58 -2.62 -5.54 -6.05
CA ILE A 58 -1.91 -6.32 -7.09
C ILE A 58 -2.30 -5.81 -8.49
N LEU A 59 -3.58 -5.62 -8.75
CA LEU A 59 -4.05 -5.08 -10.04
C LEU A 59 -3.52 -3.66 -10.28
N PHE A 60 -3.59 -2.79 -9.28
CA PHE A 60 -3.02 -1.45 -9.36
C PHE A 60 -1.52 -1.48 -9.65
N ALA A 61 -0.76 -2.34 -8.98
CA ALA A 61 0.68 -2.47 -9.13
C ALA A 61 1.07 -2.88 -10.56
N LEU A 62 0.35 -3.84 -11.14
CA LEU A 62 0.63 -4.37 -12.48
C LEU A 62 0.15 -3.43 -13.60
N PHE A 63 -1.03 -2.82 -13.43
CA PHE A 63 -1.69 -2.09 -14.52
C PHE A 63 -1.59 -0.57 -14.42
N ALA A 64 -1.38 0.02 -13.24
CA ALA A 64 -1.40 1.49 -13.09
C ALA A 64 -0.01 2.13 -13.14
N PHE A 65 1.05 1.44 -12.70
CA PHE A 65 2.40 2.02 -12.60
C PHE A 65 2.91 2.56 -13.94
N LYS A 66 2.93 1.74 -15.00
CA LYS A 66 3.44 2.16 -16.31
C LYS A 66 2.57 3.23 -17.00
N PRO A 67 1.24 3.04 -17.17
CA PRO A 67 0.44 3.98 -17.95
C PRO A 67 0.05 5.25 -17.19
N LEU A 68 -0.02 5.26 -15.86
CA LEU A 68 -0.36 6.49 -15.12
C LEU A 68 0.91 7.22 -14.69
N LEU A 69 1.77 6.59 -13.89
CA LEU A 69 2.98 7.25 -13.36
C LEU A 69 4.03 7.46 -14.45
N GLY A 70 4.17 6.52 -15.40
CA GLY A 70 5.10 6.66 -16.52
C GLY A 70 4.64 7.58 -17.66
N SER A 71 3.43 8.15 -17.58
CA SER A 71 2.83 8.92 -18.68
C SER A 71 3.48 10.27 -18.96
N GLY A 72 4.18 10.85 -17.98
CA GLY A 72 4.63 12.25 -18.03
C GLY A 72 3.51 13.29 -17.96
N ASN A 73 2.24 12.88 -17.92
CA ASN A 73 1.10 13.79 -17.78
C ASN A 73 0.81 14.04 -16.29
N PRO A 74 0.89 15.29 -15.81
CA PRO A 74 0.61 15.65 -14.42
C PRO A 74 -0.71 15.11 -13.87
N LEU A 75 -1.78 15.12 -14.66
CA LEU A 75 -3.10 14.66 -14.23
C LEU A 75 -3.14 13.14 -14.00
N LEU A 76 -2.46 12.36 -14.86
CA LEU A 76 -2.37 10.91 -14.70
C LEU A 76 -1.46 10.52 -13.53
N VAL A 77 -0.38 11.27 -13.31
CA VAL A 77 0.47 11.11 -12.11
C VAL A 77 -0.32 11.44 -10.84
N PHE A 78 -1.13 12.50 -10.85
CA PHE A 78 -2.03 12.81 -9.74
C PHE A 78 -3.03 11.69 -9.47
N ALA A 79 -3.69 11.17 -10.52
CA ALA A 79 -4.61 10.04 -10.40
C ALA A 79 -3.91 8.79 -9.83
N PHE A 80 -2.67 8.51 -10.24
CA PHE A 80 -1.87 7.42 -9.68
C PHE A 80 -1.64 7.60 -8.18
N LEU A 81 -1.21 8.80 -7.75
CA LEU A 81 -0.97 9.09 -6.34
C LEU A 81 -2.25 9.00 -5.52
N LEU A 82 -3.36 9.54 -6.02
CA LEU A 82 -4.66 9.51 -5.37
C LEU A 82 -5.16 8.07 -5.20
N LEU A 83 -5.10 7.26 -6.26
CA LEU A 83 -5.52 5.85 -6.22
C LEU A 83 -4.62 5.03 -5.29
N GLY A 84 -3.30 5.19 -5.39
CA GLY A 84 -2.33 4.48 -4.54
C GLY A 84 -2.52 4.79 -3.05
N LEU A 85 -2.65 6.06 -2.70
CA LEU A 85 -2.89 6.48 -1.31
C LEU A 85 -4.28 6.09 -0.81
N SER A 86 -5.29 6.09 -1.68
CA SER A 86 -6.63 5.60 -1.34
C SER A 86 -6.63 4.10 -1.03
N LEU A 87 -5.96 3.27 -1.86
CA LEU A 87 -5.81 1.83 -1.61
C LEU A 87 -5.00 1.55 -0.34
N MET A 88 -3.97 2.36 -0.06
CA MET A 88 -3.23 2.30 1.19
C MET A 88 -4.15 2.61 2.38
N GLY A 89 -4.97 3.66 2.29
CA GLY A 89 -5.97 4.00 3.30
C GLY A 89 -6.96 2.87 3.55
N LEU A 90 -7.39 2.20 2.46
CA LEU A 90 -8.25 1.04 2.57
C LEU A 90 -7.61 -0.12 3.35
N THR A 91 -6.30 -0.28 3.28
CA THR A 91 -5.58 -1.33 4.03
C THR A 91 -5.46 -0.97 5.52
N PHE A 92 -5.23 0.31 5.84
CA PHE A 92 -4.97 0.76 7.20
C PHE A 92 -6.16 0.57 8.16
N GLY A 93 -7.40 0.75 7.67
CA GLY A 93 -8.61 0.57 8.50
C GLY A 93 -8.72 -0.82 9.13
N PRO A 94 -8.91 -1.89 8.33
CA PRO A 94 -9.01 -3.27 8.84
C PRO A 94 -7.73 -3.78 9.52
N MET A 95 -6.55 -3.33 9.10
CA MET A 95 -5.27 -3.82 9.64
C MET A 95 -5.14 -3.56 11.15
N GLY A 96 -5.61 -2.41 11.64
CA GLY A 96 -5.54 -2.07 13.06
C GLY A 96 -6.32 -3.03 13.98
N ALA A 97 -7.39 -3.64 13.46
CA ALA A 97 -8.20 -4.59 14.21
C ALA A 97 -7.79 -6.05 13.96
N LEU A 98 -7.42 -6.40 12.72
CA LEU A 98 -7.04 -7.76 12.35
C LEU A 98 -5.72 -8.20 13.00
N LEU A 99 -4.73 -7.31 13.09
CA LEU A 99 -3.40 -7.68 13.58
C LEU A 99 -3.42 -8.15 15.05
N PRO A 100 -4.06 -7.44 16.00
CA PRO A 100 -4.20 -7.93 17.38
C PRO A 100 -5.02 -9.22 17.51
N GLU A 101 -5.97 -9.48 16.62
CA GLU A 101 -6.79 -10.70 16.64
C GLU A 101 -6.01 -11.97 16.31
N LEU A 102 -4.82 -11.85 15.71
CA LEU A 102 -3.93 -12.97 15.43
C LEU A 102 -3.16 -13.46 16.66
N PHE A 103 -3.19 -12.70 17.77
CA PHE A 103 -2.45 -13.01 18.98
C PHE A 103 -3.40 -13.36 20.15
N PRO A 104 -3.00 -14.32 21.01
CA PRO A 104 -3.76 -14.66 22.21
C PRO A 104 -3.81 -13.47 23.18
N THR A 105 -4.82 -13.45 24.03
CA THR A 105 -5.19 -12.29 24.86
C THR A 105 -4.06 -11.82 25.78
N GLU A 106 -3.23 -12.72 26.31
CA GLU A 106 -2.17 -12.37 27.25
C GLU A 106 -1.05 -11.55 26.62
N VAL A 107 -0.80 -11.73 25.32
CA VAL A 107 0.30 -11.07 24.58
C VAL A 107 -0.20 -10.26 23.39
N ARG A 108 -1.51 -10.00 23.32
CA ARG A 108 -2.13 -9.35 22.16
C ARG A 108 -1.48 -8.01 21.81
N TYR A 109 -1.35 -7.13 22.80
CA TYR A 109 -0.82 -5.80 22.59
C TYR A 109 0.68 -5.83 22.26
N THR A 110 1.46 -6.63 22.99
CA THR A 110 2.90 -6.75 22.80
C THR A 110 3.25 -7.44 21.48
N GLY A 111 2.57 -8.53 21.13
CA GLY A 111 2.73 -9.26 19.88
C GLY A 111 2.35 -8.42 18.65
N ALA A 112 1.23 -7.70 18.71
CA ALA A 112 0.82 -6.79 17.63
C ALA A 112 1.80 -5.62 17.48
N SER A 113 2.19 -4.97 18.57
CA SER A 113 3.15 -3.85 18.54
C SER A 113 4.52 -4.30 18.03
N PHE A 114 5.03 -5.45 18.49
CA PHE A 114 6.29 -6.01 18.02
C PHE A 114 6.24 -6.29 16.51
N SER A 115 5.19 -6.99 16.06
CA SER A 115 5.01 -7.32 14.64
C SER A 115 4.88 -6.08 13.77
N TYR A 116 4.14 -5.06 14.23
CA TYR A 116 3.99 -3.79 13.54
C TYR A 116 5.32 -3.04 13.42
N ASN A 117 6.07 -2.91 14.51
CA ASN A 117 7.35 -2.20 14.50
C ASN A 117 8.39 -2.92 13.62
N VAL A 118 8.52 -4.24 13.74
CA VAL A 118 9.45 -5.02 12.89
C VAL A 118 9.07 -4.91 11.42
N SER A 119 7.79 -5.08 11.09
CA SER A 119 7.29 -4.95 9.72
C SER A 119 7.46 -3.53 9.18
N SER A 120 7.26 -2.51 10.02
CA SER A 120 7.44 -1.10 9.67
C SER A 120 8.90 -0.79 9.34
N ILE A 121 9.85 -1.27 10.15
CA ILE A 121 11.28 -1.10 9.90
C ILE A 121 11.67 -1.77 8.58
N LEU A 122 11.32 -3.05 8.41
CA LEU A 122 11.69 -3.80 7.21
C LEU A 122 11.01 -3.24 5.96
N GLY A 123 9.71 -2.99 6.02
CA GLY A 123 8.92 -2.49 4.90
C GLY A 123 9.30 -1.06 4.51
N ALA A 124 9.24 -0.12 5.46
CA ALA A 124 9.44 1.29 5.17
C ALA A 124 10.90 1.63 4.86
N SER A 125 11.86 0.95 5.51
CA SER A 125 13.28 1.20 5.24
C SER A 125 13.76 0.54 3.96
N VAL A 126 13.41 -0.73 3.69
CA VAL A 126 14.00 -1.48 2.56
C VAL A 126 13.30 -1.18 1.22
N ALA A 127 11.98 -1.01 1.23
CA ALA A 127 11.21 -0.88 -0.02
C ALA A 127 11.63 0.31 -0.90
N PRO A 128 11.92 1.52 -0.38
CA PRO A 128 12.34 2.65 -1.21
C PRO A 128 13.67 2.41 -1.92
N TYR A 129 14.63 1.72 -1.28
CA TYR A 129 15.92 1.40 -1.90
C TYR A 129 15.76 0.38 -3.02
N ILE A 130 14.97 -0.69 -2.79
CA ILE A 130 14.68 -1.68 -3.81
C ILE A 130 13.94 -1.03 -4.98
N ALA A 131 12.93 -0.19 -4.71
CA ALA A 131 12.18 0.52 -5.75
C ALA A 131 13.08 1.45 -6.58
N ALA A 132 13.97 2.21 -5.93
CA ALA A 132 14.92 3.06 -6.63
C ALA A 132 15.91 2.26 -7.49
N TRP A 133 16.43 1.15 -6.96
CA TRP A 133 17.33 0.25 -7.69
C TRP A 133 16.63 -0.42 -8.88
N LEU A 134 15.41 -0.93 -8.71
CA LEU A 134 14.60 -1.51 -9.77
C LEU A 134 14.28 -0.49 -10.85
N GLN A 135 13.88 0.72 -10.46
CA GLN A 135 13.64 1.81 -11.39
C GLN A 135 14.89 2.15 -12.21
N GLY A 136 16.06 2.22 -11.57
CA GLY A 136 17.32 2.58 -12.25
C GLY A 136 17.84 1.52 -13.22
N ASN A 137 17.60 0.24 -12.95
CA ASN A 137 18.16 -0.87 -13.73
C ASN A 137 17.15 -1.53 -14.69
N TYR A 138 15.86 -1.58 -14.31
CA TYR A 138 14.82 -2.34 -15.01
C TYR A 138 13.58 -1.51 -15.34
N GLY A 139 13.53 -0.25 -14.90
CA GLY A 139 12.45 0.69 -15.18
C GLY A 139 11.19 0.49 -14.32
N LEU A 140 10.16 1.27 -14.65
CA LEU A 140 8.98 1.45 -13.79
C LEU A 140 8.09 0.20 -13.67
N ALA A 141 8.06 -0.62 -14.72
CA ALA A 141 7.34 -1.89 -14.69
C ALA A 141 7.89 -2.84 -13.62
N ALA A 142 9.21 -2.83 -13.42
CA ALA A 142 9.87 -3.68 -12.42
C ALA A 142 9.47 -3.27 -10.99
N VAL A 143 9.31 -1.96 -10.74
CA VAL A 143 8.80 -1.44 -9.46
C VAL A 143 7.35 -1.90 -9.23
N GLY A 144 6.50 -1.82 -10.26
CA GLY A 144 5.13 -2.34 -10.22
C GLY A 144 5.08 -3.84 -9.91
N THR A 145 5.93 -4.65 -10.57
CA THR A 145 6.00 -6.10 -10.29
C THR A 145 6.52 -6.41 -8.88
N TYR A 146 7.44 -5.61 -8.34
CA TYR A 146 7.90 -5.76 -6.96
C TYR A 146 6.76 -5.49 -5.96
N LEU A 147 6.00 -4.41 -6.15
CA LEU A 147 4.83 -4.13 -5.32
C LEU A 147 3.79 -5.25 -5.43
N ALA A 148 3.54 -5.76 -6.64
CA ALA A 148 2.63 -6.89 -6.85
C ALA A 148 3.12 -8.16 -6.14
N ALA A 149 4.42 -8.45 -6.17
CA ALA A 149 5.01 -9.59 -5.46
C ALA A 149 4.86 -9.46 -3.94
N MET A 150 5.11 -8.28 -3.37
CA MET A 150 4.91 -8.04 -1.93
C MET A 150 3.44 -8.15 -1.53
N ALA A 151 2.53 -7.62 -2.36
CA ALA A 151 1.09 -7.76 -2.14
C ALA A 151 0.63 -9.23 -2.28
N ALA A 152 1.23 -10.02 -3.18
CA ALA A 152 0.98 -11.45 -3.29
C ALA A 152 1.46 -12.22 -2.04
N LEU A 153 2.61 -11.86 -1.46
CA LEU A 153 3.05 -12.42 -0.18
C LEU A 153 2.06 -12.11 0.95
N THR A 154 1.58 -10.87 1.03
CA THR A 154 0.53 -10.48 1.98
C THR A 154 -0.75 -11.28 1.74
N LEU A 155 -1.16 -11.47 0.48
CA LEU A 155 -2.34 -12.25 0.13
C LEU A 155 -2.21 -13.70 0.57
N ILE A 156 -1.05 -14.34 0.33
CA ILE A 156 -0.77 -15.70 0.80
C ILE A 156 -0.86 -15.76 2.33
N ALA A 157 -0.25 -14.81 3.04
CA ALA A 157 -0.33 -14.75 4.49
C ALA A 157 -1.78 -14.61 5.00
N LEU A 158 -2.58 -13.74 4.37
CA LEU A 158 -4.02 -13.57 4.69
C LEU A 158 -4.85 -14.82 4.39
N LEU A 159 -4.47 -15.59 3.37
CA LEU A 159 -5.15 -16.84 3.05
C LEU A 159 -4.83 -17.93 4.07
N LEU A 160 -3.59 -17.98 4.58
CA LEU A 160 -3.15 -18.92 5.60
C LEU A 160 -3.66 -18.59 7.00
N THR A 161 -3.96 -17.32 7.30
CA THR A 161 -4.59 -16.95 8.56
C THR A 161 -6.05 -17.42 8.61
N HIS A 162 -6.44 -18.02 9.73
CA HIS A 162 -7.81 -18.47 9.97
C HIS A 162 -8.70 -17.30 10.40
N GLU A 163 -9.97 -17.36 9.99
CA GLU A 163 -10.99 -16.37 10.38
C GLU A 163 -11.32 -16.53 11.88
N THR A 164 -10.94 -15.57 12.71
CA THR A 164 -11.23 -15.57 14.16
C THR A 164 -12.58 -14.94 14.51
N ARG A 165 -13.40 -14.51 13.54
CA ARG A 165 -14.73 -13.89 13.79
C ARG A 165 -15.68 -14.71 14.66
N HIS A 166 -15.47 -16.02 14.77
CA HIS A 166 -16.30 -16.93 15.55
C HIS A 166 -15.58 -17.62 16.71
N GLN A 167 -14.31 -17.26 16.98
CA GLN A 167 -13.62 -17.76 18.17
C GLN A 167 -13.83 -16.75 19.30
N SER A 168 -14.66 -17.14 20.28
CA SER A 168 -14.76 -16.42 21.55
C SER A 168 -13.38 -16.37 22.21
N LEU A 169 -12.96 -15.16 22.56
CA LEU A 169 -11.76 -14.92 23.36
C LEU A 169 -11.87 -15.54 24.75
#